data_AF-A0A919E448-F1
#
_entry.id   AF-A0A919E448-F1
#
_cell.length_a   1.000
_cell.length_b   1.000
_cell.length_c   1.000
_cell.angle_alpha   90.00
_cell.angle_beta   90.00
_cell.angle_gamma   90.00
#
_symmetry.space_group_name_H-M   'P 1'
#
loop_
_entity.id
_entity.type
_entity.pdbx_description
1 polymer ?
#
loop_
_entity_poly.entity_id
_entity_poly.type
_entity_poly.pdbx_seq_one_letter_code
_entity_poly.pdbx_strand_id
1 'polypeptide(L)'
;MPIVDLELQLKFLQQLEGALSDAMVKYDDVDVSKKNELEYMKREVDRAQAVVANKIAVTKKEESSFKRSADYAPKRQARQYKEARV
;
A
#
# COMPACT_ATOMS: atom_id res chain seq x y z
N MET A 1 13.22 -12.48 1.76
CA MET A 1 12.75 -11.46 0.80
C MET A 1 12.87 -10.10 1.46
N PRO A 2 13.36 -9.05 0.77
CA PRO A 2 13.40 -7.72 1.35
C PRO A 2 11.97 -7.30 1.72
N ILE A 3 11.80 -6.83 2.96
CA ILE A 3 10.53 -6.26 3.42
C ILE A 3 10.49 -4.85 2.85
N VAL A 4 9.72 -4.68 1.80
CA VAL A 4 9.57 -3.39 1.13
C VAL A 4 8.52 -2.59 1.88
N ASP A 5 8.93 -1.45 2.45
CA ASP A 5 8.00 -0.50 3.07
C ASP A 5 7.24 0.25 1.96
N LEU A 6 5.98 -0.13 1.78
CA LEU A 6 5.09 0.44 0.77
C LEU A 6 4.75 1.91 1.06
N GLU A 7 4.71 2.32 2.33
CA GLU A 7 4.44 3.72 2.69
C GLU A 7 5.66 4.60 2.36
N LEU A 8 6.87 4.10 2.61
CA LEU A 8 8.09 4.76 2.21
C LEU A 8 8.19 4.88 0.68
N GLN A 9 7.84 3.82 -0.05
CA GLN A 9 7.77 3.87 -1.52
C GLN A 9 6.81 4.93 -2.04
N LEU A 10 5.62 5.04 -1.43
CA LEU A 10 4.63 6.05 -1.83
C LEU A 10 5.15 7.47 -1.59
N LYS A 11 5.83 7.72 -0.47
CA LYS A 11 6.45 9.03 -0.18
C LYS A 11 7.52 9.40 -1.21
N PHE A 12 8.38 8.46 -1.59
CA PHE A 12 9.38 8.70 -2.63
C PHE A 12 8.73 9.04 -3.98
N LEU A 13 7.66 8.34 -4.35
CA LEU A 13 6.95 8.61 -5.60
C LEU A 13 6.27 9.99 -5.60
N GLN A 14 5.74 10.46 -4.47
CA GLN A 14 5.19 11.81 -4.33
C GLN A 14 6.27 12.89 -4.46
N GLN A 15 7.44 12.67 -3.85
CA GLN A 15 8.59 13.58 -4.00
C GLN A 15 9.07 13.64 -5.46
N LEU A 16 9.11 12.49 -6.13
CA LEU A 16 9.51 12.41 -7.53
C LEU A 16 8.51 13.12 -8.46
N GLU A 17 7.20 12.99 -8.20
CA GLU A 17 6.16 13.72 -8.93
C GLU A 17 6.32 15.24 -8.80
N GLY A 18 6.62 15.73 -7.60
CA GLY A 18 6.93 17.14 -7.35
C GLY A 18 8.15 17.61 -8.14
N ALA A 19 9.25 16.86 -8.08
CA ALA A 19 10.47 17.18 -8.82
C ALA A 19 10.26 17.17 -10.35
N LEU A 20 9.46 16.23 -10.87
CA LEU A 20 9.11 16.19 -12.29
C LEU A 20 8.24 17.38 -12.69
N SER A 21 7.29 17.78 -11.85
CA SER A 21 6.45 18.95 -12.11
C SER A 21 7.29 20.24 -12.14
N ASP A 22 8.24 20.40 -11.22
CA ASP A 22 9.20 21.51 -11.22
C ASP A 22 10.09 21.50 -12.47
N ALA A 23 10.54 20.32 -12.90
CA ALA A 23 11.34 20.17 -14.12
C ALA A 23 10.53 20.54 -15.37
N MET A 24 9.27 20.13 -15.46
CA MET A 24 8.39 20.48 -16.58
C MET A 24 8.22 21.99 -16.70
N VAL A 25 8.01 22.70 -15.59
CA VAL A 25 7.92 24.18 -15.59
C VAL A 25 9.22 24.82 -16.06
N LYS A 26 10.38 24.28 -15.65
CA LYS A 26 11.69 24.83 -16.04
C LYS A 26 12.05 24.60 -17.50
N TYR A 27 11.56 23.51 -18.10
CA TYR A 27 11.91 23.12 -19.46
C TYR A 27 10.78 23.31 -20.48
N ASP A 28 9.67 23.95 -20.08
CA ASP A 28 8.45 24.09 -20.90
C ASP A 28 8.72 24.72 -22.27
N ASP A 29 9.61 25.72 -22.32
CA ASP A 29 9.94 26.49 -23.52
C ASP A 29 11.31 26.15 -24.13
N VAL A 30 12.05 25.21 -23.54
CA VAL A 30 13.47 24.97 -23.91
C VAL A 30 13.59 23.92 -25.01
N ASP A 31 12.88 22.80 -24.86
CA ASP A 31 13.03 21.65 -25.76
C ASP A 31 11.79 20.73 -25.69
N VAL A 32 11.09 20.62 -26.82
CA VAL A 32 9.89 19.78 -26.96
C VAL A 32 10.20 18.30 -26.69
N SER A 33 11.41 17.82 -27.05
CA SER A 33 11.80 16.44 -26.81
C SER A 33 11.92 16.16 -25.31
N LYS A 34 12.53 17.07 -24.55
CA LYS A 34 12.67 16.95 -23.10
C LYS A 34 11.32 17.07 -22.40
N LYS A 35 10.44 17.94 -22.89
CA LYS A 35 9.07 18.04 -22.38
C LYS A 35 8.32 16.72 -22.54
N ASN A 36 8.39 16.09 -23.71
CA ASN A 36 7.76 14.79 -23.95
C ASN A 36 8.31 13.69 -23.04
N GLU A 37 9.63 13.70 -22.79
CA GLU A 37 10.27 12.76 -21.87
C GLU A 37 9.79 12.97 -20.42
N LEU A 38 9.75 14.22 -19.95
CA LEU A 38 9.25 14.56 -18.61
C LEU A 38 7.76 14.21 -18.44
N GLU A 39 6.93 14.43 -19.46
CA GLU A 39 5.53 14.00 -19.46
C GLU A 39 5.40 12.48 -19.38
N TYR A 40 6.24 11.74 -20.11
CA TYR A 40 6.28 10.29 -20.03
C TYR A 40 6.66 9.83 -18.62
N MET A 41 7.73 10.39 -18.04
CA MET A 41 8.16 10.06 -16.68
C MET A 41 7.06 10.33 -15.65
N LYS A 42 6.34 11.46 -15.77
CA LYS A 42 5.21 11.79 -14.89
C LYS A 42 4.11 10.73 -14.94
N ARG A 43 3.73 10.30 -16.15
CA ARG A 43 2.72 9.23 -16.32
C ARG A 43 3.15 7.90 -15.71
N GLU A 44 4.44 7.56 -15.77
CA GLU A 44 4.94 6.34 -15.13
C GLU A 44 4.94 6.46 -13.60
N VAL A 45 5.24 7.63 -13.05
CA VAL A 45 5.13 7.89 -11.60
C VAL A 45 3.68 7.76 -11.13
N ASP A 46 2.72 8.36 -11.85
CA ASP A 46 1.30 8.24 -11.53
C ASP A 46 0.83 6.78 -11.52
N ARG A 47 1.27 5.99 -12.51
CA ARG A 47 0.99 4.54 -12.56
C ARG A 47 1.60 3.81 -11.37
N ALA A 48 2.85 4.10 -11.03
CA ALA A 48 3.52 3.49 -9.90
C ALA A 48 2.82 3.82 -8.57
N GLN A 49 2.40 5.07 -8.37
CA GLN A 49 1.63 5.49 -7.20
C GLN A 49 0.33 4.70 -7.09
N ALA A 50 -0.42 4.55 -8.18
CA ALA A 50 -1.66 3.78 -8.19
C ALA A 50 -1.43 2.30 -7.81
N VAL A 51 -0.37 1.68 -8.32
CA VAL A 51 -0.01 0.29 -7.97
C VAL A 51 0.34 0.16 -6.49
N VAL A 52 1.15 1.06 -5.95
CA VAL A 52 1.55 1.03 -4.54
C VAL A 52 0.35 1.28 -3.62
N ALA A 53 -0.50 2.28 -3.94
CA ALA A 53 -1.72 2.56 -3.19
C ALA A 53 -2.68 1.35 -3.18
N ASN A 54 -2.85 0.68 -4.32
CA ASN A 54 -3.65 -0.54 -4.40
C ASN A 54 -3.06 -1.66 -3.53
N LYS A 55 -1.74 -1.86 -3.54
CA LYS A 55 -1.09 -2.85 -2.68
C LYS A 55 -1.31 -2.56 -1.20
N ILE A 56 -1.19 -1.29 -0.78
CA ILE A 56 -1.47 -0.85 0.59
C ILE A 56 -2.94 -1.11 0.97
N ALA A 57 -3.88 -0.89 0.05
CA ALA A 57 -5.29 -1.15 0.30
C ALA A 57 -5.59 -2.65 0.48
N VAL A 58 -4.96 -3.51 -0.33
CA VAL A 58 -5.13 -4.97 -0.23
C VAL A 58 -4.57 -5.50 1.09
N THR A 59 -3.34 -5.10 1.47
CA THR A 59 -2.74 -5.55 2.74
C THR A 59 -3.58 -5.14 3.95
N LYS A 60 -4.10 -3.90 3.99
CA LYS A 60 -5.01 -3.45 5.07
C LYS A 60 -6.31 -4.25 5.13
N LYS A 61 -6.84 -4.67 3.97
CA LYS A 61 -8.07 -5.49 3.91
C LYS A 61 -7.82 -6.90 4.44
N GLU A 62 -6.70 -7.52 4.10
CA GLU A 62 -6.31 -8.85 4.59
C GLU A 62 -6.15 -8.87 6.12
N GLU A 63 -5.50 -7.85 6.70
CA GLU A 63 -5.37 -7.72 8.16
C GLU A 63 -6.73 -7.63 8.87
N SER A 64 -7.69 -6.90 8.28
CA SER A 64 -9.04 -6.75 8.84
C SER A 64 -9.87 -8.04 8.75
N SER A 65 -9.59 -8.86 7.72
CA SER A 65 -10.24 -10.16 7.49
C SER A 65 -9.74 -11.20 8.49
N PHE A 66 -8.44 -11.20 8.77
CA PHE A 66 -7.80 -12.12 9.71
C PHE A 66 -8.24 -11.91 11.16
N LYS A 67 -8.49 -10.65 11.57
CA LYS A 67 -8.98 -10.32 12.92
C LYS A 67 -10.39 -10.86 13.20
N ARG A 68 -11.28 -10.90 12.20
CA ARG A 68 -12.65 -11.41 12.39
C ARG A 68 -12.71 -12.93 12.57
N SER A 69 -11.76 -13.68 12.00
CA SER A 69 -11.68 -15.13 12.16
C SER A 69 -11.07 -15.56 13.51
N ALA A 70 -10.32 -14.69 14.18
CA ALA A 70 -9.75 -14.99 15.50
C ALA A 70 -10.80 -14.98 16.63
N ASP A 71 -11.87 -14.20 16.48
CA ASP A 71 -12.98 -14.13 17.46
C ASP A 71 -13.97 -15.29 17.35
N TYR A 72 -13.89 -16.11 16.30
CA TYR A 72 -14.74 -17.29 16.09
C TYR A 72 -14.12 -18.60 16.62
N ALA A 73 -13.26 -18.53 17.64
CA ALA A 73 -12.88 -19.73 18.39
C ALA A 73 -14.08 -20.17 19.26
N PRO A 74 -14.75 -21.31 18.99
CA PRO A 74 -15.87 -21.75 19.81
C PRO A 74 -15.35 -22.06 21.20
N LYS A 75 -15.82 -21.31 22.20
CA LYS A 75 -15.58 -21.59 23.63
C LYS A 75 -16.02 -23.02 23.91
N ARG A 76 -15.05 -23.93 24.03
CA ARG A 76 -15.29 -25.31 24.47
C ARG A 76 -16.00 -25.24 25.81
N GLN A 77 -17.26 -25.65 25.83
CA GLN A 77 -18.04 -25.82 27.05
C GLN A 77 -17.29 -26.81 27.95
N ALA A 78 -16.74 -26.30 29.05
CA ALA A 78 -16.22 -27.11 30.14
C ALA A 78 -17.43 -27.81 30.79
N ARG A 79 -17.73 -29.03 30.33
CA ARG A 79 -18.73 -29.89 30.96
C ARG A 79 -18.26 -30.20 32.38
N GLN A 80 -19.08 -29.77 33.32
CA GLN A 80 -19.09 -30.21 34.70
C GLN A 80 -19.10 -31.74 34.74
N TYR A 81 -18.06 -32.35 35.30
CA TYR A 81 -18.18 -33.66 35.94
C TYR A 81 -18.18 -33.40 37.44
N LYS A 82 -19.40 -33.36 38.01
CA LYS A 82 -19.58 -33.59 39.44
C LYS A 82 -19.37 -35.08 39.65
N GLU A 83 -18.19 -35.48 40.10
CA GLU A 83 -18.00 -36.80 40.69
C GLU A 83 -18.69 -36.80 42.06
N ALA A 84 -19.89 -37.37 42.11
CA ALA A 84 -20.44 -37.91 43.34
C ALA A 84 -19.78 -39.27 43.56
N ARG A 85 -18.93 -39.39 44.59
CA ARG A 85 -18.50 -40.68 45.13
C ARG A 85 -19.35 -40.97 46.37
N VAL A 86 -20.03 -42.12 46.30
CA VAL A 86 -20.69 -42.85 47.38
C VAL A 86 -19.64 -43.43 48.33
#